data_AF-A0A2A5CD80-F1
#
_entry.id   AF-A0A2A5CD80-F1
#
_cell.length_a   1.000
_cell.length_b   1.000
_cell.length_c   1.000
_cell.angle_alpha   90.00
_cell.angle_beta   90.00
_cell.angle_gamma   90.00
#
_symmetry.space_group_name_H-M   'P 1'
#
loop_
_entity.id
_entity.type
_entity.pdbx_description
1 polymer ?
#
loop_
_entity_poly.entity_id
_entity_poly.type
_entity_poly.pdbx_seq_one_letter_code
_entity_poly.pdbx_strand_id
1 'polypeptide(L)'
;MKIRSREVNIFSMSALDLFASALGAFMILTVVALPFFPNTGDSPELVAEVAEALSEAQQELEQAQEELAQSQSDLSEAQQEASELSNELARITIPELDIVICLDVSGSMGDYISQMKQQIADLVTVLDRLSPSVGIGFVAYGDRLWDTPISFQQIYLTSDLDQIQSFINSTDTNMGLGSGSNDDVPEALSAALNQAVVMNWRAESQRRYIIVITDAPAYPELMNSTFDAAQSFSANTNPEHYVSTVMVGSNQAAEYLQRLAQNGQGEFIDSTSGQSMLASIIMAIVTTI
;
A
#
# COMPACT_ATOMS: atom_id res chain seq x y z
N MET A 1 -83.19 -5.48 72.95
CA MET A 1 -81.89 -6.14 72.70
C MET A 1 -80.79 -5.15 73.09
N LYS A 2 -79.90 -5.55 74.01
CA LYS A 2 -78.75 -4.78 74.52
C LYS A 2 -77.77 -4.48 73.38
N ILE A 3 -77.24 -3.25 73.33
CA ILE A 3 -75.84 -3.02 73.01
C ILE A 3 -75.32 -1.93 73.96
N ARG A 4 -74.41 -2.31 74.87
CA ARG A 4 -73.68 -1.39 75.75
C ARG A 4 -72.40 -0.98 75.02
N SER A 5 -72.20 0.32 74.82
CA SER A 5 -70.89 0.88 74.49
C SER A 5 -69.94 0.66 75.68
N ARG A 6 -68.79 0.05 75.42
CA ARG A 6 -67.67 -0.03 76.36
C ARG A 6 -66.68 1.05 75.96
N GLU A 7 -66.56 2.09 76.76
CA GLU A 7 -65.43 3.00 76.67
C GLU A 7 -64.22 2.35 77.33
N VAL A 8 -63.12 2.35 76.60
CA VAL A 8 -61.88 1.66 76.93
C VAL A 8 -60.93 2.72 77.51
N ASN A 9 -60.91 2.85 78.84
CA ASN A 9 -59.93 3.66 79.55
C ASN A 9 -58.62 2.85 79.73
N ILE A 10 -57.72 2.91 78.75
CA ILE A 10 -56.45 2.15 78.72
C ILE A 10 -55.32 2.81 79.52
N PHE A 11 -55.43 4.07 79.95
CA PHE A 11 -54.33 4.75 80.64
C PHE A 11 -54.66 5.00 82.11
N SER A 12 -54.19 4.10 83.00
CA SER A 12 -54.19 4.35 84.44
C SER A 12 -53.11 5.40 84.77
N MET A 13 -53.33 6.22 85.81
CA MET A 13 -52.31 7.17 86.30
C MET A 13 -50.94 6.52 86.53
N SER A 14 -50.92 5.24 86.93
CA SER A 14 -49.70 4.46 87.16
C SER A 14 -48.91 4.16 85.87
N ALA A 15 -49.58 4.00 84.72
CA ALA A 15 -48.89 3.81 83.45
C ALA A 15 -48.18 5.09 83.01
N LEU A 16 -48.80 6.24 83.26
CA LEU A 16 -48.24 7.56 82.92
C LEU A 16 -46.97 7.84 83.75
N ASP A 17 -46.96 7.47 85.03
CA ASP A 17 -45.79 7.62 85.91
C ASP A 17 -44.62 6.73 85.51
N LEU A 18 -44.90 5.49 85.06
CA LEU A 18 -43.86 4.58 84.54
C LEU A 18 -43.21 5.12 83.26
N PHE A 19 -44.01 5.67 82.34
CA PHE A 19 -43.47 6.30 81.14
C PHE A 19 -42.67 7.56 81.46
N ALA A 20 -43.13 8.37 82.42
CA ALA A 20 -42.40 9.56 82.86
C ALA A 20 -41.05 9.20 83.49
N SER A 21 -41.00 8.16 84.32
CA SER A 21 -39.76 7.67 84.93
C SER A 21 -38.79 7.08 83.90
N ALA A 22 -39.30 6.27 82.96
CA ALA A 22 -38.48 5.69 81.90
C ALA A 22 -37.90 6.76 80.96
N LEU A 23 -38.69 7.78 80.61
CA LEU A 23 -38.26 8.89 79.76
C LEU A 23 -37.27 9.81 80.51
N GLY A 24 -37.48 10.02 81.81
CA GLY A 24 -36.53 10.73 82.67
C GLY A 24 -35.19 10.01 82.81
N ALA A 25 -35.21 8.69 83.01
CA ALA A 25 -34.00 7.87 83.05
C ALA A 25 -33.26 7.88 81.71
N PHE A 26 -33.99 7.79 80.59
CA PHE A 26 -33.43 7.90 79.25
C PHE A 26 -32.74 9.25 79.05
N MET A 27 -33.43 10.36 79.32
CA MET A 27 -32.89 11.74 79.22
C MET A 27 -31.61 11.93 80.02
N ILE A 28 -31.55 11.41 81.25
CA ILE A 28 -30.34 11.49 82.08
C ILE A 28 -29.19 10.70 81.44
N LEU A 29 -29.47 9.49 80.95
CA LEU A 29 -28.49 8.67 80.25
C LEU A 29 -27.98 9.37 78.97
N THR A 30 -28.86 10.00 78.19
CA THR A 30 -28.46 10.74 76.98
C THR A 30 -27.62 11.97 77.33
N VAL A 31 -27.99 12.74 78.36
CA VAL A 31 -27.25 13.95 78.76
C VAL A 31 -25.88 13.58 79.35
N VAL A 32 -25.79 12.50 80.12
CA VAL A 32 -24.52 12.01 80.68
C VAL A 32 -23.64 11.40 79.59
N ALA A 33 -24.21 10.73 78.59
CA ALA A 33 -23.46 10.17 77.47
C ALA A 33 -23.08 11.20 76.40
N LEU A 34 -23.83 12.31 76.26
CA LEU A 34 -23.60 13.36 75.27
C LEU A 34 -22.15 13.91 75.24
N PRO A 35 -21.50 14.24 76.38
CA PRO A 35 -20.11 14.71 76.38
C PRO A 35 -19.08 13.62 76.04
N PHE A 36 -19.48 12.34 76.07
CA PHE A 36 -18.63 11.21 75.69
C PHE A 36 -18.89 10.72 74.25
N PHE A 37 -19.82 11.33 73.52
CA PHE A 37 -19.89 11.16 72.07
C PHE A 37 -18.77 12.01 71.45
N PRO A 38 -17.70 11.41 70.91
CA PRO A 38 -16.63 12.18 70.29
C PRO A 38 -17.21 12.97 69.11
N ASN A 39 -17.00 14.28 69.09
CA ASN A 39 -17.32 15.13 67.95
C ASN A 39 -16.31 14.81 66.84
N THR A 40 -16.60 13.80 66.02
CA THR A 40 -15.70 13.28 64.98
C THR A 40 -15.42 14.27 63.83
N GLY A 41 -16.02 15.46 63.84
CA GLY A 41 -15.86 16.48 62.80
C GLY A 41 -14.78 17.54 63.05
N ASP A 42 -14.31 17.73 64.29
CA ASP A 42 -13.45 18.86 64.68
C ASP A 42 -12.11 18.41 65.30
N SER A 43 -11.56 17.27 64.87
CA SER A 43 -10.21 16.87 65.30
C SER A 43 -9.19 17.62 64.42
N PRO A 44 -8.43 18.59 64.95
CA PRO A 44 -7.49 19.37 64.14
C PRO A 44 -6.41 18.50 63.49
N GLU A 45 -6.08 17.36 64.12
CA GLU A 45 -5.16 16.35 63.60
C GLU A 45 -5.67 15.67 62.34
N LEU A 46 -6.95 15.26 62.28
CA LEU A 46 -7.53 14.62 61.08
C LEU A 46 -7.61 15.60 59.90
N VAL A 47 -7.90 16.87 60.16
CA VAL A 47 -7.92 17.91 59.12
C VAL A 47 -6.51 18.18 58.59
N ALA A 48 -5.50 18.19 59.47
CA ALA A 48 -4.10 18.34 59.08
C ALA A 48 -3.61 17.14 58.26
N GLU A 49 -3.93 15.91 58.65
CA GLU A 49 -3.58 14.68 57.94
C GLU A 49 -4.21 14.63 56.53
N VAL A 50 -5.50 14.99 56.41
CA VAL A 50 -6.17 15.07 55.11
C VAL A 50 -5.61 16.19 54.23
N ALA A 51 -5.24 17.34 54.82
CA ALA A 51 -4.62 18.44 54.08
C ALA A 51 -3.22 18.08 53.57
N GLU A 52 -2.43 17.35 54.37
CA GLU A 52 -1.11 16.84 53.97
C GLU A 52 -1.25 15.80 52.85
N ALA A 53 -2.15 14.82 52.99
CA ALA A 53 -2.43 13.85 51.94
C ALA A 53 -2.97 14.48 50.65
N LEU A 54 -3.77 15.56 50.75
CA LEU A 54 -4.25 16.30 49.58
C LEU A 54 -3.08 17.01 48.87
N SER A 55 -2.17 17.62 49.63
CA SER A 55 -0.98 18.28 49.09
C SER A 55 -0.06 17.28 48.38
N GLU A 56 0.17 16.10 48.96
CA GLU A 56 0.96 15.03 48.35
C GLU A 56 0.30 14.54 47.05
N ALA A 57 -1.01 14.27 47.08
CA ALA A 57 -1.75 13.83 45.90
C ALA A 57 -1.78 14.90 44.79
N GLN A 58 -1.83 16.18 45.15
CA GLN A 58 -1.73 17.29 44.18
C GLN A 58 -0.35 17.34 43.53
N GLN A 59 0.71 17.13 44.32
CA GLN A 59 2.08 17.13 43.83
C GLN A 59 2.37 15.93 42.92
N GLU A 60 1.86 14.74 43.27
CA GLU A 60 1.93 13.55 42.41
C GLU A 60 1.17 13.75 41.09
N LEU A 61 -0.02 14.38 41.15
CA LEU A 61 -0.81 14.68 39.95
C LEU A 61 -0.06 15.64 39.01
N GLU A 62 0.60 16.66 39.57
CA GLU A 62 1.36 17.64 38.80
C GLU A 62 2.58 16.99 38.12
N GLN A 63 3.32 16.14 38.84
CA GLN A 63 4.41 15.34 38.26
C GLN A 63 3.93 14.40 37.15
N ALA A 64 2.81 13.70 37.36
CA ALA A 64 2.25 12.82 36.35
C ALA A 64 1.77 13.57 35.10
N GLN A 65 1.27 14.81 35.26
CA GLN A 65 0.90 15.67 34.13
C GLN A 65 2.11 16.15 33.35
N GLU A 66 3.21 16.51 34.03
CA GLU A 66 4.47 16.88 33.38
C GLU A 66 5.09 15.71 32.61
N GLU A 67 5.15 14.52 33.23
CA GLU A 67 5.63 13.30 32.56
C GLU A 67 4.77 12.94 31.34
N LEU A 68 3.44 13.07 31.46
CA LEU A 68 2.53 12.82 30.33
C LEU A 68 2.75 13.83 29.20
N ALA A 69 2.93 15.11 29.52
CA ALA A 69 3.19 16.16 28.53
C ALA A 69 4.52 15.90 27.80
N GLN A 70 5.54 15.49 28.53
CA GLN A 70 6.85 15.14 27.96
C GLN A 70 6.75 13.91 27.07
N SER A 71 6.08 12.84 27.52
CA SER A 71 5.88 11.63 26.73
C SER A 71 5.04 11.88 25.47
N GLN A 72 4.04 12.78 25.52
CA GLN A 72 3.29 13.20 24.33
C GLN A 72 4.15 13.98 23.34
N SER A 73 5.06 14.84 23.82
CA SER A 73 6.02 15.54 22.97
C SER A 73 6.95 14.56 22.27
N ASP A 74 7.56 13.65 23.02
CA ASP A 74 8.47 12.62 22.48
C ASP A 74 7.76 11.73 21.45
N LEU A 75 6.51 11.35 21.71
CA LEU A 75 5.70 10.58 20.77
C LEU A 75 5.44 11.35 19.47
N SER A 76 5.12 12.65 19.57
CA SER A 76 4.89 13.51 18.40
C SER A 76 6.15 13.65 17.56
N GLU A 77 7.32 13.84 18.20
CA GLU A 77 8.61 13.93 17.52
C GLU A 77 8.95 12.61 16.81
N ALA A 78 8.81 11.47 17.50
CA ALA A 78 9.03 10.16 16.91
C ALA A 78 8.06 9.85 15.74
N GLN A 79 6.80 10.31 15.83
CA GLN A 79 5.83 10.17 14.75
C GLN A 79 6.20 11.02 13.53
N GLN A 80 6.72 12.24 13.74
CA GLN A 80 7.22 13.08 12.66
C GLN A 80 8.44 12.46 11.99
N GLU A 81 9.43 12.00 12.77
CA GLU A 81 10.63 11.34 12.25
C GLU A 81 10.27 10.06 11.46
N ALA A 82 9.34 9.25 11.97
CA ALA A 82 8.84 8.07 11.26
C ALA A 82 8.11 8.44 9.96
N SER A 83 7.35 9.54 9.94
CA SER A 83 6.69 10.02 8.72
C SER A 83 7.69 10.56 7.70
N GLU A 84 8.76 11.23 8.14
CA GLU A 84 9.82 11.73 7.26
C GLU A 84 10.61 10.57 6.64
N LEU A 85 11.01 9.58 7.43
CA LEU A 85 11.64 8.35 6.92
C LEU A 85 10.70 7.60 5.97
N SER A 86 9.41 7.49 6.31
CA SER A 86 8.44 6.82 5.44
C SER A 86 8.30 7.55 4.09
N ASN A 87 8.34 8.89 4.09
CA ASN A 87 8.29 9.68 2.86
C ASN A 87 9.59 9.57 2.05
N GLU A 88 10.74 9.50 2.71
CA GLU A 88 12.04 9.30 2.06
C GLU A 88 12.14 7.89 1.45
N LEU A 89 11.65 6.88 2.15
CA LEU A 89 11.51 5.51 1.63
C LEU A 89 10.52 5.42 0.47
N ALA A 90 9.40 6.14 0.53
CA ALA A 90 8.43 6.18 -0.56
C ALA A 90 8.97 6.86 -1.83
N ARG A 91 9.97 7.76 -1.71
CA ARG A 91 10.69 8.31 -2.88
C ARG A 91 11.62 7.31 -3.53
N ILE A 92 12.06 6.28 -2.80
CA ILE A 92 12.98 5.24 -3.28
C ILE A 92 12.20 4.00 -3.72
N THR A 93 11.04 3.75 -3.12
CA THR A 93 10.21 2.55 -3.36
C THR A 93 9.17 2.85 -4.43
N ILE A 94 9.28 2.18 -5.56
CA ILE A 94 8.31 2.26 -6.65
C ILE A 94 7.02 1.56 -6.17
N PRO A 95 5.82 2.12 -6.38
CA PRO A 95 4.58 1.46 -6.00
C PRO A 95 4.40 0.12 -6.73
N GLU A 96 3.40 -0.67 -6.33
CA GLU A 96 3.08 -1.93 -6.99
C GLU A 96 2.86 -1.71 -8.49
N LEU A 97 3.57 -2.46 -9.32
CA LEU A 97 3.61 -2.20 -10.75
C LEU A 97 3.53 -3.48 -11.57
N ASP A 98 3.01 -3.34 -12.78
CA ASP A 98 3.03 -4.38 -13.80
C ASP A 98 3.83 -3.92 -15.01
N ILE A 99 4.61 -4.85 -15.57
CA ILE A 99 5.43 -4.62 -16.75
C ILE A 99 5.07 -5.68 -17.77
N VAL A 100 4.74 -5.26 -18.99
CA VAL A 100 4.62 -6.13 -20.15
C VAL A 100 5.75 -5.78 -21.12
N ILE A 101 6.59 -6.76 -21.42
CA ILE A 101 7.71 -6.60 -22.33
C ILE A 101 7.31 -7.17 -23.70
N CYS A 102 7.17 -6.30 -24.69
CA CYS A 102 6.96 -6.68 -26.08
C CYS A 102 8.33 -6.85 -26.75
N LEU A 103 8.70 -8.08 -27.08
CA LEU A 103 10.01 -8.44 -27.63
C LEU A 103 9.89 -8.86 -29.09
N ASP A 104 10.68 -8.19 -29.93
CA ASP A 104 10.91 -8.59 -31.31
C ASP A 104 11.78 -9.87 -31.37
N VAL A 105 11.29 -10.89 -32.07
CA VAL A 105 11.96 -12.20 -32.23
C VAL A 105 12.52 -12.47 -33.63
N SER A 106 12.74 -11.40 -34.41
CA SER A 106 13.37 -11.47 -35.73
C SER A 106 14.81 -12.04 -35.67
N GLY A 107 15.33 -12.44 -36.84
CA GLY A 107 16.65 -13.04 -36.94
C GLY A 107 17.81 -12.13 -36.49
N SER A 108 17.65 -10.79 -36.57
CA SER A 108 18.64 -9.80 -36.10
C SER A 108 18.66 -9.66 -34.57
N MET A 109 17.60 -10.08 -33.89
CA MET A 109 17.43 -9.91 -32.44
C MET A 109 18.09 -11.01 -31.60
N GLY A 110 18.74 -12.01 -32.20
CA GLY A 110 19.23 -13.20 -31.49
C GLY A 110 20.22 -12.96 -30.35
N ASP A 111 21.13 -12.01 -30.53
CA ASP A 111 22.08 -11.63 -29.49
C ASP A 111 21.36 -10.91 -28.33
N TYR A 112 20.30 -10.16 -28.61
CA TYR A 112 19.50 -9.45 -27.61
C TYR A 112 18.59 -10.41 -26.83
N ILE A 113 17.97 -11.39 -27.49
CA ILE A 113 17.19 -12.46 -26.84
C ILE A 113 18.08 -13.27 -25.90
N SER A 114 19.30 -13.60 -26.35
CA SER A 114 20.28 -14.31 -25.52
C SER A 114 20.70 -13.50 -24.30
N GLN A 115 20.89 -12.18 -24.45
CA GLN A 115 21.14 -11.29 -23.33
C GLN A 115 19.94 -11.22 -22.37
N MET A 116 18.71 -11.15 -22.88
CA MET A 116 17.49 -11.19 -22.05
C MET A 116 17.41 -12.49 -21.24
N LYS A 117 17.67 -13.65 -21.86
CA LYS A 117 17.73 -14.96 -21.19
C LYS A 117 18.70 -14.97 -20.01
N GLN A 118 19.86 -14.33 -20.19
CA GLN A 118 20.90 -14.28 -19.15
C GLN A 118 20.57 -13.30 -18.03
N GLN A 119 19.93 -12.17 -18.37
CA GLN A 119 19.73 -11.05 -17.46
C GLN A 119 18.34 -11.01 -16.79
N ILE A 120 17.39 -11.85 -17.20
CA ILE A 120 16.04 -11.82 -16.62
C ILE A 120 16.03 -12.09 -15.11
N ALA A 121 16.88 -13.01 -14.64
CA ALA A 121 16.98 -13.31 -13.22
C ALA A 121 17.48 -12.09 -12.42
N ASP A 122 18.43 -11.35 -12.99
CA ASP A 122 18.94 -10.12 -12.40
C ASP A 122 17.87 -9.02 -12.43
N LEU A 123 17.11 -8.90 -13.53
CA LEU A 123 16.01 -7.95 -13.65
C LEU A 123 14.95 -8.21 -12.59
N VAL A 124 14.52 -9.47 -12.43
CA VAL A 124 13.55 -9.86 -11.39
C VAL A 124 14.08 -9.53 -10.00
N THR A 125 15.35 -9.82 -9.72
CA THR A 125 15.98 -9.50 -8.43
C THR A 125 16.03 -8.01 -8.15
N VAL A 126 16.28 -7.18 -9.17
CA VAL A 126 16.29 -5.73 -9.04
C VAL A 126 14.87 -5.20 -8.83
N LEU A 127 13.91 -5.66 -9.60
CA LEU A 127 12.50 -5.23 -9.50
C LEU A 127 11.88 -5.59 -8.15
N ASP A 128 12.19 -6.78 -7.62
CA ASP A 128 11.74 -7.25 -6.29
C ASP A 128 12.30 -6.39 -5.15
N ARG A 129 13.46 -5.75 -5.37
CA ARG A 129 14.04 -4.79 -4.40
C ARG A 129 13.49 -3.38 -4.54
N LEU A 130 13.01 -3.01 -5.73
CA LEU A 130 12.54 -1.66 -6.04
C LEU A 130 11.05 -1.45 -5.72
N SER A 131 10.24 -2.51 -5.76
CA SER A 131 8.81 -2.44 -5.51
C SER A 131 8.31 -3.65 -4.70
N PRO A 132 7.33 -3.47 -3.80
CA PRO A 132 6.79 -4.57 -2.97
C PRO A 132 6.13 -5.70 -3.77
N SER A 133 5.61 -5.41 -4.96
CA SER A 133 4.86 -6.37 -5.78
C SER A 133 4.97 -6.02 -7.25
N VAL A 134 5.67 -6.87 -8.01
CA VAL A 134 5.91 -6.67 -9.44
C VAL A 134 5.37 -7.83 -10.24
N GLY A 135 4.61 -7.52 -11.28
CA GLY A 135 4.11 -8.47 -12.26
C GLY A 135 4.85 -8.29 -13.58
N ILE A 136 5.27 -9.38 -14.21
CA ILE A 136 5.95 -9.37 -15.50
C ILE A 136 5.20 -10.25 -16.49
N GLY A 137 4.76 -9.64 -17.59
CA GLY A 137 4.22 -10.30 -18.78
C GLY A 137 5.18 -10.16 -19.96
N PHE A 138 5.07 -11.07 -20.91
CA PHE A 138 5.88 -11.03 -22.13
C PHE A 138 4.99 -11.19 -23.36
N VAL A 139 5.32 -10.47 -24.42
CA VAL A 139 4.70 -10.62 -25.75
C VAL A 139 5.82 -10.69 -26.77
N ALA A 140 6.11 -11.89 -27.27
CA ALA A 140 7.02 -12.09 -28.39
C ALA A 140 6.27 -11.90 -29.71
N TYR A 141 6.87 -11.16 -30.65
CA TYR A 141 6.29 -10.94 -31.97
C TYR A 141 7.35 -10.94 -33.07
N GLY A 142 6.95 -11.35 -34.27
CA GLY A 142 7.77 -11.30 -35.48
C GLY A 142 6.94 -10.90 -36.68
N ASP A 143 7.19 -11.51 -37.83
CA ASP A 143 6.55 -11.13 -39.09
C ASP A 143 5.09 -11.62 -39.17
N ARG A 144 4.22 -10.82 -39.80
CA ARG A 144 2.82 -11.17 -40.10
C ARG A 144 2.68 -12.45 -40.94
N LEU A 145 3.71 -12.82 -41.69
CA LEU A 145 3.69 -13.99 -42.59
C LEU A 145 3.93 -15.32 -41.85
N TRP A 146 4.18 -15.28 -40.54
CA TRP A 146 4.39 -16.49 -39.73
C TRP A 146 3.06 -17.15 -39.35
N ASP A 147 3.07 -18.48 -39.15
CA ASP A 147 1.88 -19.25 -38.73
C ASP A 147 1.34 -18.76 -37.37
N THR A 148 2.24 -18.31 -36.48
CA THR A 148 1.92 -17.66 -35.21
C THR A 148 2.76 -16.40 -35.07
N PRO A 149 2.27 -15.23 -35.52
CA PRO A 149 3.04 -13.99 -35.51
C PRO A 149 3.24 -13.41 -34.11
N ILE A 150 2.50 -13.92 -33.11
CA ILE A 150 2.52 -13.46 -31.72
C ILE A 150 2.46 -14.66 -30.78
N SER A 151 3.29 -14.64 -29.76
CA SER A 151 3.23 -15.52 -28.60
C SER A 151 3.27 -14.67 -27.34
N PHE A 152 2.46 -14.97 -26.33
CA PHE A 152 2.43 -14.19 -25.10
C PHE A 152 2.42 -15.06 -23.86
N GLN A 153 3.04 -14.55 -22.81
CA GLN A 153 2.94 -15.01 -21.44
C GLN A 153 2.09 -14.01 -20.66
N GLN A 154 1.10 -14.50 -19.93
CA GLN A 154 0.36 -13.67 -18.98
C GLN A 154 1.29 -13.07 -17.91
N ILE A 155 0.77 -12.05 -17.22
CA ILE A 155 1.49 -11.37 -16.15
C ILE A 155 1.59 -12.32 -14.96
N TYR A 156 2.82 -12.69 -14.60
CA TYR A 156 3.13 -13.46 -13.40
C TYR A 156 3.93 -12.62 -12.43
N LEU A 157 3.77 -12.89 -11.13
CA LEU A 157 4.54 -12.20 -10.11
C LEU A 157 6.04 -12.53 -10.25
N THR A 158 6.90 -11.61 -9.84
CA THR A 158 8.36 -11.84 -9.74
C THR A 158 8.71 -13.06 -8.89
N SER A 159 7.83 -13.45 -7.95
CA SER A 159 7.96 -14.68 -7.17
C SER A 159 7.87 -15.96 -8.02
N ASP A 160 7.18 -15.94 -9.16
CA ASP A 160 7.00 -17.07 -10.08
C ASP A 160 8.09 -17.09 -11.17
N LEU A 161 9.35 -16.87 -10.76
CA LEU A 161 10.52 -16.79 -11.65
C LEU A 161 10.62 -17.99 -12.61
N ASP A 162 10.27 -19.19 -12.16
CA ASP A 162 10.32 -20.40 -12.96
C ASP A 162 9.42 -20.31 -14.22
N GLN A 163 8.24 -19.69 -14.11
CA GLN A 163 7.33 -19.52 -15.24
C GLN A 163 7.89 -18.49 -16.24
N ILE A 164 8.37 -17.36 -15.71
CA ILE A 164 9.00 -16.29 -16.49
C ILE A 164 10.22 -16.83 -17.25
N GLN A 165 11.11 -17.57 -16.57
CA GLN A 165 12.27 -18.18 -17.20
C GLN A 165 11.88 -19.24 -18.22
N SER A 166 10.85 -20.04 -17.95
CA SER A 166 10.38 -21.06 -18.89
C SER A 166 9.89 -20.45 -20.20
N PHE A 167 9.21 -19.30 -20.16
CA PHE A 167 8.77 -18.60 -21.37
C PHE A 167 9.91 -17.90 -22.12
N ILE A 168 10.87 -17.31 -21.41
CA ILE A 168 12.01 -16.68 -22.09
C ILE A 168 12.92 -17.75 -22.69
N ASN A 169 13.20 -18.84 -21.97
CA ASN A 169 13.96 -19.99 -22.49
C ASN A 169 13.23 -20.69 -23.64
N SER A 170 11.91 -20.82 -23.47
CA SER A 170 10.89 -20.71 -24.50
C SER A 170 11.33 -20.06 -25.81
N THR A 171 11.36 -18.74 -25.72
CA THR A 171 11.63 -17.78 -26.80
C THR A 171 13.00 -18.00 -27.43
N ASP A 172 13.06 -18.59 -28.60
CA ASP A 172 14.25 -18.60 -29.46
C ASP A 172 14.08 -17.63 -30.63
N THR A 173 15.21 -17.22 -31.23
CA THR A 173 15.17 -16.64 -32.57
C THR A 173 14.37 -17.57 -33.45
N ASN A 174 13.53 -17.02 -34.32
CA ASN A 174 12.74 -17.84 -35.24
C ASN A 174 11.63 -18.67 -34.56
N MET A 175 11.22 -18.34 -33.33
CA MET A 175 10.04 -18.96 -32.73
C MET A 175 8.79 -18.70 -33.58
N GLY A 176 8.17 -19.78 -34.07
CA GLY A 176 7.06 -19.70 -35.01
C GLY A 176 7.46 -19.91 -36.48
N LEU A 177 8.70 -20.33 -36.78
CA LEU A 177 9.05 -20.81 -38.12
C LEU A 177 8.24 -22.05 -38.53
N GLY A 178 7.11 -21.79 -39.15
CA GLY A 178 6.78 -22.44 -40.41
C GLY A 178 7.73 -21.98 -41.53
N SER A 179 7.43 -22.39 -42.77
CA SER A 179 8.20 -21.96 -43.94
C SER A 179 7.93 -20.48 -44.28
N GLY A 180 8.80 -19.57 -43.85
CA GLY A 180 8.73 -18.13 -44.21
C GLY A 180 10.11 -17.48 -44.26
N SER A 181 10.28 -16.44 -45.09
CA SER A 181 11.51 -15.63 -45.20
C SER A 181 11.37 -14.34 -44.41
N ASN A 182 12.37 -14.02 -43.57
CA ASN A 182 12.46 -12.81 -42.74
C ASN A 182 13.03 -11.60 -43.51
N ASP A 183 12.67 -11.44 -44.79
CA ASP A 183 13.27 -10.43 -45.69
C ASP A 183 12.46 -9.11 -45.73
N ASP A 184 11.32 -9.03 -45.03
CA ASP A 184 10.46 -7.85 -45.03
C ASP A 184 10.70 -6.98 -43.79
N VAL A 185 11.13 -5.74 -44.01
CA VAL A 185 11.08 -4.65 -43.02
C VAL A 185 9.79 -3.89 -43.34
N PRO A 186 8.65 -4.09 -42.64
CA PRO A 186 8.39 -3.87 -41.19
C PRO A 186 7.83 -5.10 -40.39
N GLU A 187 7.66 -4.97 -39.06
CA GLU A 187 7.28 -6.07 -38.14
C GLU A 187 5.86 -5.94 -37.51
N ALA A 188 5.32 -7.01 -36.91
CA ALA A 188 3.97 -7.06 -36.31
C ALA A 188 3.84 -6.36 -34.93
N LEU A 189 4.56 -5.26 -34.71
CA LEU A 189 4.56 -4.48 -33.47
C LEU A 189 3.15 -4.00 -33.07
N SER A 190 2.34 -3.57 -34.04
CA SER A 190 0.96 -3.14 -33.79
C SER A 190 0.12 -4.23 -33.11
N ALA A 191 0.33 -5.48 -33.53
CA ALA A 191 -0.41 -6.61 -32.99
C ALA A 191 0.09 -6.98 -31.58
N ALA A 192 1.40 -6.88 -31.35
CA ALA A 192 1.99 -7.05 -30.02
C ALA A 192 1.47 -6.00 -29.02
N LEU A 193 1.41 -4.73 -29.43
CA LEU A 193 0.91 -3.66 -28.58
C LEU A 193 -0.57 -3.86 -28.24
N ASN A 194 -1.41 -4.20 -29.23
CA ASN A 194 -2.82 -4.49 -28.98
C ASN A 194 -2.99 -5.68 -28.03
N GLN A 195 -2.16 -6.71 -28.16
CA GLN A 195 -2.17 -7.85 -27.25
C GLN A 195 -1.74 -7.45 -25.83
N ALA A 196 -0.74 -6.60 -25.68
CA ALA A 196 -0.27 -6.07 -24.39
C ALA A 196 -1.34 -5.22 -23.69
N VAL A 197 -2.08 -4.40 -24.44
CA VAL A 197 -3.16 -3.56 -23.90
C VAL A 197 -4.29 -4.39 -23.29
N VAL A 198 -4.64 -5.54 -23.89
CA VAL A 198 -5.75 -6.39 -23.44
C VAL A 198 -5.34 -7.51 -22.47
N MET A 199 -4.10 -7.51 -21.96
CA MET A 199 -3.67 -8.51 -20.97
C MET A 199 -4.42 -8.36 -19.65
N ASN A 200 -4.37 -9.42 -18.83
CA ASN A 200 -4.95 -9.41 -17.49
C ASN A 200 -4.05 -8.64 -16.51
N TRP A 201 -4.07 -7.33 -16.63
CA TRP A 201 -3.40 -6.42 -15.69
C TRP A 201 -3.97 -6.58 -14.29
N ARG A 202 -3.09 -6.61 -13.29
CA ARG A 202 -3.50 -6.79 -11.90
C ARG A 202 -4.24 -5.54 -11.39
N ALA A 203 -5.19 -5.76 -10.49
CA ALA A 203 -6.03 -4.70 -9.97
C ALA A 203 -5.27 -3.85 -8.92
N GLU A 204 -4.33 -4.48 -8.22
CA GLU A 204 -3.49 -3.87 -7.20
C GLU A 204 -2.35 -2.99 -7.77
N SER A 205 -1.96 -3.21 -9.03
CA SER A 205 -0.90 -2.42 -9.69
C SER A 205 -1.32 -0.98 -9.88
N GLN A 206 -0.60 -0.07 -9.23
CA GLN A 206 -0.79 1.38 -9.32
C GLN A 206 -0.14 1.97 -10.58
N ARG A 207 0.86 1.29 -11.13
CA ARG A 207 1.54 1.65 -12.38
C ARG A 207 1.62 0.48 -13.34
N ARG A 208 1.42 0.75 -14.63
CA ARG A 208 1.43 -0.26 -15.69
C ARG A 208 2.34 0.21 -16.83
N TYR A 209 3.31 -0.61 -17.17
CA TYR A 209 4.32 -0.31 -18.17
C TYR A 209 4.23 -1.29 -19.32
N ILE A 210 4.13 -0.79 -20.55
CA ILE A 210 4.40 -1.57 -21.74
C ILE A 210 5.76 -1.12 -22.27
N ILE A 211 6.70 -2.05 -22.40
CA ILE A 211 8.06 -1.78 -22.90
C ILE A 211 8.22 -2.52 -24.22
N VAL A 212 8.30 -1.77 -25.32
CA VAL A 212 8.50 -2.33 -26.66
C VAL A 212 9.97 -2.33 -27.00
N ILE A 213 10.52 -3.49 -27.33
CA ILE A 213 11.93 -3.68 -27.67
C ILE A 213 12.04 -4.20 -29.11
N THR A 214 12.65 -3.41 -29.99
CA THR A 214 12.77 -3.74 -31.42
C THR A 214 13.85 -2.92 -32.11
N ASP A 215 14.33 -3.41 -33.26
CA ASP A 215 15.17 -2.70 -34.21
C ASP A 215 14.38 -2.19 -35.45
N ALA A 216 13.07 -2.45 -35.52
CA ALA A 216 12.22 -2.20 -36.68
C ALA A 216 10.94 -1.39 -36.35
N PRO A 217 10.43 -0.59 -37.30
CA PRO A 217 9.15 0.07 -37.16
C PRO A 217 7.97 -0.88 -37.43
N ALA A 218 6.77 -0.49 -37.01
CA ALA A 218 5.54 -1.18 -37.41
C ALA A 218 5.21 -0.94 -38.89
N TYR A 219 4.32 -1.76 -39.44
CA TYR A 219 3.81 -1.59 -40.79
C TYR A 219 3.18 -0.20 -41.04
N PRO A 220 3.53 0.51 -42.14
CA PRO A 220 3.03 1.85 -42.45
C PRO A 220 1.51 2.00 -42.35
N GLU A 221 0.76 0.99 -42.79
CA GLU A 221 -0.71 0.98 -42.74
C GLU A 221 -1.28 0.83 -41.31
N LEU A 222 -0.48 0.34 -40.36
CA LEU A 222 -0.84 0.14 -38.96
C LEU A 222 -0.15 1.15 -38.00
N MET A 223 0.64 2.09 -38.52
CA MET A 223 1.34 3.07 -37.66
C MET A 223 0.37 3.92 -36.86
N ASN A 224 -0.66 4.47 -37.52
CA ASN A 224 -1.66 5.31 -36.85
C ASN A 224 -2.43 4.54 -35.77
N SER A 225 -2.88 3.31 -36.07
CA SER A 225 -3.56 2.48 -35.07
C SER A 225 -2.65 2.13 -33.89
N THR A 226 -1.34 2.01 -34.11
CA THR A 226 -0.37 1.75 -33.04
C THR A 226 -0.20 2.97 -32.14
N PHE A 227 -0.12 4.18 -32.71
CA PHE A 227 -0.10 5.42 -31.93
C PHE A 227 -1.39 5.62 -31.15
N ASP A 228 -2.55 5.36 -31.78
CA ASP A 228 -3.85 5.46 -31.12
C ASP A 228 -3.98 4.46 -29.96
N ALA A 229 -3.46 3.24 -30.13
CA ALA A 229 -3.44 2.23 -29.07
C ALA A 229 -2.54 2.66 -27.89
N ALA A 230 -1.34 3.17 -28.17
CA ALA A 230 -0.44 3.68 -27.14
C ALA A 230 -1.05 4.87 -26.37
N GLN A 231 -1.68 5.80 -27.11
CA GLN A 231 -2.35 6.95 -26.52
C GLN A 231 -3.58 6.55 -25.70
N SER A 232 -4.37 5.58 -26.17
CA SER A 232 -5.55 5.11 -25.44
C SER A 232 -5.18 4.37 -24.16
N PHE A 233 -4.05 3.66 -24.17
CA PHE A 233 -3.50 3.03 -22.97
C PHE A 233 -3.05 4.10 -21.97
N SER A 234 -2.20 5.04 -22.41
CA SER A 234 -1.66 6.11 -21.55
C SER A 234 -2.68 7.16 -21.10
N ALA A 235 -3.85 7.24 -21.75
CA ALA A 235 -4.93 8.12 -21.34
C ALA A 235 -5.52 7.75 -19.96
N ASN A 236 -5.32 6.51 -19.49
CA ASN A 236 -5.73 6.11 -18.15
C ASN A 236 -4.72 6.61 -17.12
N THR A 237 -5.22 7.40 -16.17
CA THR A 237 -4.40 7.99 -15.10
C THR A 237 -4.58 7.32 -13.74
N ASN A 238 -5.46 6.33 -13.64
CA ASN A 238 -5.64 5.55 -12.41
C ASN A 238 -6.09 4.11 -12.72
N PRO A 239 -5.17 3.12 -12.68
CA PRO A 239 -3.72 3.25 -12.44
C PRO A 239 -3.00 3.98 -13.59
N GLU A 240 -1.80 4.53 -13.33
CA GLU A 240 -1.00 5.25 -14.34
C GLU A 240 -0.44 4.28 -15.39
N HIS A 241 -0.62 4.58 -16.67
CA HIS A 241 -0.22 3.71 -17.78
C HIS A 241 0.85 4.39 -18.64
N TYR A 242 1.94 3.68 -18.92
CA TYR A 242 3.06 4.18 -19.71
C TYR A 242 3.42 3.20 -20.82
N VAL A 243 3.72 3.71 -22.02
CA VAL A 243 4.34 2.93 -23.10
C VAL A 243 5.70 3.51 -23.42
N SER A 244 6.74 2.76 -23.09
CA SER A 244 8.14 3.10 -23.35
C SER A 244 8.68 2.21 -24.48
N THR A 245 9.66 2.72 -25.21
CA THR A 245 10.28 1.99 -26.33
C THR A 245 11.78 1.93 -26.16
N VAL A 246 12.35 0.74 -26.34
CA VAL A 246 13.78 0.49 -26.34
C VAL A 246 14.20 0.11 -27.75
N MET A 247 14.98 0.98 -28.38
CA MET A 247 15.57 0.70 -29.68
C MET A 247 16.86 -0.10 -29.51
N VAL A 248 16.99 -1.16 -30.31
CA VAL A 248 18.19 -1.98 -30.39
C VAL A 248 18.67 -2.07 -31.84
N GLY A 249 19.93 -2.45 -32.06
CA GLY A 249 20.48 -2.63 -33.39
C GLY A 249 20.53 -1.35 -34.25
N SER A 250 19.58 -1.20 -35.16
CA SER A 250 19.57 -0.19 -36.23
C SER A 250 18.78 1.06 -35.87
N ASN A 251 19.29 2.23 -36.24
CA ASN A 251 18.64 3.52 -36.00
C ASN A 251 17.48 3.84 -36.99
N GLN A 252 17.09 2.89 -37.84
CA GLN A 252 16.05 3.11 -38.85
C GLN A 252 14.66 3.36 -38.22
N ALA A 253 14.41 2.80 -37.03
CA ALA A 253 13.13 2.91 -36.33
C ALA A 253 13.07 4.06 -35.32
N ALA A 254 14.15 4.82 -35.08
CA ALA A 254 14.23 5.78 -33.97
C ALA A 254 13.11 6.83 -33.97
N GLU A 255 12.88 7.51 -35.09
CA GLU A 255 11.86 8.56 -35.17
C GLU A 255 10.47 7.98 -34.88
N TYR A 256 10.20 6.77 -35.38
CA TYR A 256 8.95 6.07 -35.15
C TYR A 256 8.79 5.68 -33.67
N LEU A 257 9.80 5.07 -33.06
CA LEU A 257 9.79 4.64 -31.67
C LEU A 257 9.71 5.82 -30.71
N GLN A 258 10.46 6.90 -30.99
CA GLN A 258 10.39 8.13 -30.19
C GLN A 258 8.99 8.72 -30.19
N ARG A 259 8.32 8.75 -31.35
CA ARG A 259 6.92 9.19 -31.43
C ARG A 259 5.98 8.24 -30.70
N LEU A 260 6.23 6.93 -30.74
CA LEU A 260 5.42 5.95 -30.04
C LEU A 260 5.51 6.14 -28.52
N ALA A 261 6.72 6.29 -27.98
CA ALA A 261 6.94 6.58 -26.56
C ALA A 261 6.25 7.88 -26.12
N GLN A 262 6.35 8.94 -26.93
CA GLN A 262 5.67 10.22 -26.65
C GLN A 262 4.15 10.08 -26.58
N ASN A 263 3.53 9.32 -27.49
CA ASN A 263 2.09 9.04 -27.44
C ASN A 263 1.72 8.18 -26.23
N GLY A 264 2.63 7.30 -25.82
CA GLY A 264 2.52 6.46 -24.64
C GLY A 264 2.79 7.14 -23.30
N GLN A 265 3.11 8.44 -23.28
CA GLN A 265 3.64 9.16 -22.09
C GLN A 265 4.87 8.48 -21.46
N GLY A 266 5.55 7.59 -22.18
CA GLY A 266 6.74 6.88 -21.71
C GLY A 266 8.02 7.46 -22.29
N GLU A 267 9.08 6.67 -22.21
CA GLU A 267 10.43 7.08 -22.57
C GLU A 267 10.97 6.33 -23.79
N PHE A 268 11.79 7.02 -24.57
CA PHE A 268 12.54 6.43 -25.68
C PHE A 268 13.97 6.20 -25.26
N ILE A 269 14.42 4.95 -25.36
CA ILE A 269 15.75 4.54 -24.90
C ILE A 269 16.51 3.94 -26.07
N ASP A 270 17.68 4.53 -26.35
CA ASP A 270 18.60 4.04 -27.36
C ASP A 270 19.63 3.09 -26.73
N SER A 271 19.44 1.79 -26.94
CA SER A 271 20.32 0.73 -26.46
C SER A 271 21.37 0.29 -27.49
N THR A 272 21.50 0.99 -28.62
CA THR A 272 22.45 0.65 -29.70
C THR A 272 23.92 0.82 -29.29
N SER A 273 24.18 1.61 -28.25
CA SER A 273 25.53 1.97 -27.76
C SER A 273 26.17 0.93 -26.82
N GLY A 274 25.63 -0.29 -26.75
CA GLY A 274 26.17 -1.37 -25.91
C GLY A 274 25.73 -1.30 -24.44
N GLN A 275 24.66 -0.58 -24.15
CA GLN A 275 24.02 -0.63 -22.84
C GLN A 275 23.38 -2.00 -22.61
N SER A 276 23.47 -2.47 -21.36
CA SER A 276 22.81 -3.70 -20.92
C SER A 276 21.29 -3.58 -21.06
N MET A 277 20.63 -4.60 -21.62
CA MET A 277 19.17 -4.62 -21.81
C MET A 277 18.41 -4.39 -20.49
N LEU A 278 18.94 -4.92 -19.39
CA LEU A 278 18.44 -4.64 -18.04
C LEU A 278 18.45 -3.14 -17.72
N ALA A 279 19.56 -2.44 -18.01
CA ALA A 279 19.68 -1.02 -17.73
C ALA A 279 18.65 -0.20 -18.51
N SER A 280 18.41 -0.57 -19.77
CA SER A 280 17.39 0.05 -20.62
C SER A 280 15.98 -0.16 -20.08
N ILE A 281 15.64 -1.37 -19.62
CA ILE A 281 14.33 -1.66 -19.01
C ILE A 281 14.14 -0.87 -17.71
N ILE A 282 15.17 -0.83 -16.85
CA ILE A 282 15.10 -0.07 -15.59
C ILE A 282 14.97 1.43 -15.85
N MET A 283 15.70 1.99 -16.82
CA MET A 283 15.56 3.40 -17.18
C MET A 283 14.15 3.73 -17.69
N ALA A 284 13.49 2.82 -18.41
CA ALA A 284 12.12 3.02 -18.89
C ALA A 284 11.11 3.19 -17.75
N ILE A 285 11.38 2.57 -16.60
CA ILE A 285 10.51 2.56 -15.42
C ILE A 285 10.87 3.73 -14.49
N VAL A 286 12.17 4.00 -14.27
CA VAL A 286 12.63 4.99 -13.27
C VAL A 286 12.44 6.43 -13.76
N THR A 287 12.59 6.68 -15.06
CA THR A 287 12.56 8.06 -15.60
C THR A 287 11.13 8.63 -15.68
N THR A 288 10.11 7.78 -15.53
CA THR A 288 8.69 8.14 -15.53
C THR A 288 8.12 8.33 -14.11
N ILE A 289 8.98 8.35 -13.08
CA ILE A 289 8.67 8.64 -11.67
C ILE A 289 8.78 10.14 -11.41
#